data_AF-A0A8H3CC85-F1
#
_entry.id   AF-A0A8H3CC85-F1
#
_cell.length_a   1.000
_cell.length_b   1.000
_cell.length_c   1.000
_cell.angle_alpha   90.00
_cell.angle_beta   90.00
_cell.angle_gamma   90.00
#
_symmetry.space_group_name_H-M   'P 1'
#
loop_
_entity.id
_entity.type
_entity.pdbx_description
1 polymer ?
#
loop_
_entity_poly.entity_id
_entity_poly.type
_entity_poly.pdbx_seq_one_letter_code
_entity_poly.pdbx_strand_id
1 'polypeptide(L)'
;MRDSPGNRSSQVIPNHTGALYDSPPNPFFLSPTLPLRSNLPPSAPGQGEEAKIQTFETTRDNTERFQREPSAESLDNTIATGAYIITNAETKDEAALDDTHQELNLVGASGECELGKIWSVERLSNGRYTIKNARNAMFASHETCPKEESTVYANKDAKEWIIEESTSTDQHFIKCTEADLYWGLEVSVGKKVIVLRSGENDKRNLWRLTQANISDTLEAI
;
A
#
# COMPACT_ATOMS: atom_id res chain seq x y z
N MET A 1 25.67 35.07 -57.51
CA MET A 1 25.20 34.24 -58.64
C MET A 1 25.88 32.88 -58.57
N ARG A 2 25.18 31.88 -58.02
CA ARG A 2 25.15 30.45 -58.38
C ARG A 2 24.47 29.72 -57.23
N ASP A 3 23.16 29.65 -57.35
CA ASP A 3 22.29 28.77 -56.59
C ASP A 3 22.60 27.32 -56.96
N SER A 4 22.77 26.46 -55.95
CA SER A 4 22.76 25.00 -56.11
C SER A 4 21.56 24.45 -55.34
N PRO A 5 20.50 23.99 -56.01
CA PRO A 5 19.43 23.24 -55.37
C PRO A 5 19.64 21.74 -55.61
N GLY A 6 19.39 20.92 -54.59
CA GLY A 6 19.12 19.50 -54.81
C GLY A 6 19.53 18.57 -53.69
N ASN A 7 18.61 18.34 -52.74
CA ASN A 7 18.20 16.97 -52.47
C ASN A 7 16.86 16.95 -51.72
N ARG A 8 15.76 16.71 -52.44
CA ARG A 8 14.48 16.30 -51.85
C ARG A 8 14.43 14.78 -51.92
N SER A 9 14.86 14.13 -50.83
CA SER A 9 14.57 12.72 -50.61
C SER A 9 13.11 12.58 -50.20
N SER A 10 12.26 12.19 -51.14
CA SER A 10 10.90 11.74 -50.89
C SER A 10 10.95 10.41 -50.13
N GLN A 11 10.61 10.44 -48.84
CA GLN A 11 10.30 9.21 -48.11
C GLN A 11 8.93 8.70 -48.57
N VAL A 12 8.94 7.52 -49.17
CA VAL A 12 7.76 6.73 -49.50
C VAL A 12 7.24 6.12 -48.21
N ILE A 13 6.04 6.54 -47.79
CA ILE A 13 5.31 5.95 -46.67
C ILE A 13 4.62 4.68 -47.19
N PRO A 14 4.91 3.48 -46.67
CA PRO A 14 4.13 2.30 -47.00
C PRO A 14 2.77 2.35 -46.29
N ASN A 15 1.70 2.25 -47.07
CA ASN A 15 0.33 2.04 -46.58
C ASN A 15 0.26 0.64 -45.93
N HIS A 16 0.06 0.61 -44.61
CA HIS A 16 -0.28 -0.63 -43.90
C HIS A 16 -1.77 -0.91 -44.05
N THR A 17 -2.09 -1.77 -45.01
CA THR A 17 -3.40 -2.38 -45.23
C THR A 17 -3.83 -3.15 -43.99
N GLY A 18 -5.04 -2.86 -43.50
CA GLY A 18 -5.63 -3.48 -42.32
C GLY A 18 -5.77 -4.99 -42.43
N ALA A 19 -5.30 -5.69 -41.40
CA ALA A 19 -5.67 -7.06 -41.11
C ALA A 19 -6.84 -7.02 -40.11
N LEU A 20 -8.04 -7.36 -40.61
CA LEU A 20 -9.16 -7.80 -39.80
C LEU A 20 -8.74 -9.10 -39.10
N TYR A 21 -8.55 -9.06 -37.79
CA TYR A 21 -8.44 -10.27 -36.99
C TYR A 21 -9.85 -10.82 -36.74
N ASP A 22 -10.19 -11.88 -37.46
CA ASP A 22 -11.30 -12.77 -37.12
C ASP A 22 -11.04 -13.36 -35.73
N SER A 23 -11.92 -13.05 -34.79
CA SER A 23 -11.94 -13.65 -33.46
C SER A 23 -12.38 -15.11 -33.57
N PRO A 24 -11.61 -16.08 -33.04
CA PRO A 24 -12.07 -17.45 -32.99
C PRO A 24 -13.22 -17.61 -31.98
N PRO A 25 -14.19 -18.50 -32.24
CA PRO A 25 -15.28 -18.77 -31.30
C PRO A 25 -14.74 -19.50 -30.08
N ASN A 26 -15.02 -18.91 -28.92
CA ASN A 26 -14.63 -19.41 -27.60
C ASN A 26 -15.35 -20.76 -27.33
N PRO A 27 -14.65 -21.91 -27.24
CA PRO A 27 -15.28 -23.18 -26.96
C PRO A 27 -15.42 -23.40 -25.44
N PHE A 28 -16.67 -23.57 -25.02
CA PHE A 28 -17.11 -24.37 -23.88
C PHE A 28 -16.59 -23.99 -22.48
N PHE A 29 -17.45 -23.28 -21.74
CA PHE A 29 -17.56 -23.42 -20.30
C PHE A 29 -17.96 -24.86 -19.95
N LEU A 30 -17.05 -25.60 -19.30
CA LEU A 30 -17.41 -26.77 -18.51
C LEU A 30 -17.04 -26.47 -17.06
N SER A 31 -18.07 -26.11 -16.29
CA SER A 31 -18.02 -26.03 -14.84
C SER A 31 -17.75 -27.43 -14.27
N PRO A 32 -16.71 -27.64 -13.45
CA PRO A 32 -16.59 -28.87 -12.68
C PRO A 32 -17.52 -28.80 -11.46
N THR A 33 -18.53 -29.67 -11.48
CA THR A 33 -19.41 -30.03 -10.36
C THR A 33 -18.60 -30.42 -9.13
N LEU A 34 -18.80 -29.70 -8.01
CA LEU A 34 -18.29 -30.06 -6.69
C LEU A 34 -19.11 -31.23 -6.11
N PRO A 35 -18.46 -32.33 -5.66
CA PRO A 35 -19.15 -33.32 -4.85
C PRO A 35 -19.31 -32.83 -3.40
N LEU A 36 -20.55 -32.73 -2.94
CA LEU A 36 -20.92 -32.68 -1.53
C LEU A 36 -20.38 -33.93 -0.82
N ARG A 37 -19.41 -33.74 0.08
CA ARG A 37 -18.99 -34.78 1.02
C ARG A 37 -19.27 -34.32 2.44
N SER A 38 -20.51 -34.53 2.85
CA SER A 38 -20.91 -34.68 4.24
C SER A 38 -20.28 -35.96 4.80
N ASN A 39 -19.45 -35.86 5.83
CA ASN A 39 -19.20 -36.96 6.76
C ASN A 39 -19.01 -36.41 8.17
N LEU A 40 -19.89 -36.89 9.04
CA LEU A 40 -20.00 -36.62 10.47
C LEU A 40 -18.72 -36.98 11.24
N PRO A 41 -18.54 -36.39 12.43
CA PRO A 41 -17.50 -36.78 13.37
C PRO A 41 -17.83 -38.11 14.08
N PRO A 42 -16.84 -38.97 14.37
CA PRO A 42 -17.00 -40.00 15.38
C PRO A 42 -16.80 -39.42 16.78
N SER A 43 -17.88 -39.42 17.55
CA SER A 43 -17.85 -39.38 19.01
C SER A 43 -17.12 -40.60 19.57
N ALA A 44 -16.22 -40.41 20.53
CA ALA A 44 -15.99 -41.42 21.56
C ALA A 44 -15.47 -40.79 22.87
N PRO A 45 -15.86 -41.36 24.04
CA PRO A 45 -15.62 -40.82 25.37
C PRO A 45 -14.44 -41.51 26.09
N GLY A 46 -13.83 -40.80 27.03
CA GLY A 46 -12.95 -41.34 28.07
C GLY A 46 -12.73 -40.24 29.11
N GLN A 47 -13.28 -40.35 30.32
CA GLN A 47 -12.57 -40.88 31.52
C GLN A 47 -11.25 -40.11 31.73
N GLY A 48 -11.00 -39.34 32.78
CA GLY A 48 -11.37 -39.41 34.20
C GLY A 48 -10.23 -38.67 34.95
N GLU A 49 -10.38 -38.46 36.27
CA GLU A 49 -9.44 -37.75 37.18
C GLU A 49 -9.60 -36.22 37.14
N GLU A 50 -10.32 -35.54 38.04
CA GLU A 50 -10.47 -35.62 39.50
C GLU A 50 -9.18 -35.31 40.30
N ALA A 51 -9.31 -34.31 41.18
CA ALA A 51 -8.35 -33.73 42.14
C ALA A 51 -7.34 -32.72 41.55
N LYS A 52 -7.06 -31.56 42.16
CA LYS A 52 -7.28 -31.10 43.53
C LYS A 52 -7.17 -29.57 43.53
N ILE A 53 -8.21 -28.88 43.98
CA ILE A 53 -8.16 -27.45 44.28
C ILE A 53 -7.31 -27.29 45.53
N GLN A 54 -6.18 -26.58 45.41
CA GLN A 54 -5.41 -26.12 46.56
C GLN A 54 -5.62 -24.62 46.71
N THR A 55 -6.70 -24.30 47.44
CA THR A 55 -6.95 -22.99 48.01
C THR A 55 -5.86 -22.68 49.03
N PHE A 56 -4.95 -21.76 48.70
CA PHE A 56 -4.13 -21.09 49.69
C PHE A 56 -4.75 -19.73 49.97
N GLU A 57 -5.52 -19.65 51.06
CA GLU A 57 -5.74 -18.40 51.76
C GLU A 57 -4.44 -18.02 52.45
N THR A 58 -3.90 -16.85 52.12
CA THR A 58 -2.94 -16.16 52.99
C THR A 58 -3.34 -14.71 53.07
N THR A 59 -3.97 -14.40 54.20
CA THR A 59 -4.33 -13.08 54.69
C THR A 59 -3.09 -12.33 55.17
N ARG A 60 -3.17 -11.00 55.06
CA ARG A 60 -2.28 -9.93 55.60
C ARG A 60 -1.14 -9.54 54.65
N ASP A 61 -0.82 -8.27 54.43
CA ASP A 61 -1.06 -7.07 55.24
C ASP A 61 -0.98 -5.81 54.35
N ASN A 62 -1.52 -4.73 54.88
CA ASN A 62 -1.38 -3.34 54.45
C ASN A 62 -0.04 -2.98 53.79
N THR A 63 -0.09 -2.17 52.73
CA THR A 63 0.52 -0.83 52.75
C THR A 63 -0.06 -0.02 51.60
N GLU A 64 -0.76 1.05 51.98
CA GLU A 64 -1.14 2.15 51.11
C GLU A 64 0.10 2.69 50.37
N ARG A 65 0.23 2.30 49.10
CA ARG A 65 0.90 3.09 48.09
C ARG A 65 0.01 3.02 46.86
N PHE A 66 -0.98 3.90 46.82
CA PHE A 66 -1.55 4.37 45.56
C PHE A 66 -0.44 5.13 44.82
N GLN A 67 0.57 4.40 44.34
CA GLN A 67 1.17 4.74 43.08
C GLN A 67 0.01 4.67 42.09
N ARG A 68 -0.45 5.82 41.62
CA ARG A 68 -1.05 5.87 40.29
C ARG A 68 -0.04 5.14 39.42
N GLU A 69 -0.34 3.90 39.06
CA GLU A 69 0.19 3.38 37.80
C GLU A 69 -0.08 4.49 36.79
N PRO A 70 0.93 5.01 36.09
CA PRO A 70 0.65 5.71 34.86
C PRO A 70 -0.03 4.65 34.01
N SER A 71 -1.37 4.67 34.03
CA SER A 71 -2.21 4.02 33.04
C SER A 71 -1.51 4.27 31.74
N ALA A 72 -0.94 3.21 31.15
CA ALA A 72 -0.16 3.26 29.93
C ALA A 72 -0.96 4.12 28.96
N GLU A 73 -0.59 5.40 28.86
CA GLU A 73 -1.21 6.31 27.93
C GLU A 73 -0.97 5.65 26.60
N SER A 74 -2.06 5.25 25.96
CA SER A 74 -2.03 4.52 24.71
C SER A 74 -1.07 5.25 23.78
N LEU A 75 0.12 4.67 23.59
CA LEU A 75 0.90 4.85 22.38
C LEU A 75 0.06 4.20 21.28
N ASP A 76 -1.03 4.87 20.94
CA ASP A 76 -1.73 4.66 19.71
C ASP A 76 -0.71 5.12 18.67
N ASN A 77 0.12 4.18 18.18
CA ASN A 77 1.02 4.31 17.03
C ASN A 77 0.21 4.55 15.73
N THR A 78 -0.89 5.28 15.85
CA THR A 78 -1.89 5.53 14.83
C THR A 78 -1.75 6.97 14.41
N ILE A 79 -1.71 7.17 13.11
CA ILE A 79 -1.72 8.51 12.54
C ILE A 79 -3.16 9.04 12.47
N ALA A 80 -3.31 10.36 12.53
CA ALA A 80 -4.60 11.00 12.33
C ALA A 80 -5.06 10.90 10.85
N THR A 81 -6.37 10.93 10.63
CA THR A 81 -6.91 11.17 9.28
C THR A 81 -6.53 12.58 8.83
N GLY A 82 -6.02 12.72 7.61
CA GLY A 82 -5.59 14.02 7.10
C GLY A 82 -4.92 13.95 5.73
N ALA A 83 -4.42 15.09 5.28
CA ALA A 83 -3.60 15.18 4.08
C ALA A 83 -2.12 15.11 4.45
N TYR A 84 -1.35 14.34 3.69
CA TYR A 84 0.05 14.04 3.97
C TYR A 84 0.91 14.09 2.71
N ILE A 85 2.16 14.48 2.89
CA ILE A 85 3.27 14.16 2.00
C ILE A 85 3.95 12.91 2.55
N ILE A 86 4.06 11.88 1.72
CA ILE A 86 4.64 10.58 2.09
C ILE A 86 6.05 10.51 1.49
N THR A 87 7.08 10.61 2.32
CA THR A 87 8.49 10.70 1.89
C THR A 87 9.27 9.44 2.27
N ASN A 88 10.00 8.86 1.33
CA ASN A 88 10.85 7.70 1.61
C ASN A 88 11.97 8.08 2.59
N ALA A 89 12.16 7.26 3.63
CA ALA A 89 13.10 7.57 4.70
C ALA A 89 14.57 7.53 4.22
N GLU A 90 14.89 6.67 3.25
CA GLU A 90 16.25 6.54 2.72
C GLU A 90 16.55 7.59 1.64
N THR A 91 15.77 7.60 0.56
CA THR A 91 16.11 8.42 -0.62
C THR A 91 15.63 9.86 -0.53
N LYS A 92 14.72 10.14 0.41
CA LYS A 92 13.99 11.42 0.54
C LYS A 92 13.09 11.75 -0.65
N ASP A 93 12.82 10.78 -1.52
CA ASP A 93 11.86 10.95 -2.60
C ASP A 93 10.43 10.88 -2.06
N GLU A 94 9.54 11.68 -2.63
CA GLU A 94 8.14 11.73 -2.24
C GLU A 94 7.31 10.79 -3.11
N ALA A 95 6.39 10.06 -2.49
CA ALA A 95 5.41 9.27 -3.22
C ALA A 95 4.53 10.23 -4.03
N ALA A 96 4.53 10.07 -5.34
CA ALA A 96 3.72 10.84 -6.26
C ALA A 96 3.03 9.91 -7.24
N LEU A 97 1.90 10.37 -7.79
CA LEU A 97 1.35 9.71 -8.96
C LEU A 97 2.00 10.26 -10.22
N ASP A 98 2.58 9.38 -11.03
CA ASP A 98 3.09 9.74 -12.35
C ASP A 98 1.91 9.95 -13.31
N ASP A 99 1.74 11.17 -13.81
CA ASP A 99 0.74 11.51 -14.82
C ASP A 99 1.30 11.44 -16.25
N THR A 100 2.62 11.22 -16.39
CA THR A 100 3.31 11.27 -17.69
C THR A 100 3.28 9.94 -18.44
N HIS A 101 2.99 8.84 -17.73
CA HIS A 101 2.94 7.50 -18.30
C HIS A 101 1.52 6.92 -18.17
N GLN A 102 1.07 6.19 -19.20
CA GLN A 102 -0.26 5.56 -19.23
C GLN A 102 -0.49 4.57 -18.08
N GLU A 103 0.60 4.12 -17.46
CA GLU A 103 0.58 3.33 -16.24
C GLU A 103 0.53 4.30 -15.05
N LEU A 104 -0.60 4.31 -14.34
CA LEU A 104 -0.83 5.11 -13.12
C LEU A 104 -0.02 4.57 -11.93
N ASN A 105 1.28 4.38 -12.12
CA ASN A 105 2.19 3.86 -11.12
C ASN A 105 2.50 4.94 -10.08
N LEU A 106 2.66 4.52 -8.84
CA LEU A 106 3.24 5.40 -7.83
C LEU A 106 4.76 5.43 -8.00
N VAL A 107 5.30 6.64 -8.09
CA VAL A 107 6.72 6.89 -8.31
C VAL A 107 7.31 7.71 -7.17
N GLY A 108 8.62 7.57 -6.97
CA GLY A 108 9.36 8.53 -6.15
C GLY A 108 9.68 9.77 -6.98
N ALA A 109 9.15 10.92 -6.62
CA ALA A 109 9.35 12.17 -7.34
C ALA A 109 10.17 13.19 -6.53
N SER A 110 11.03 13.92 -7.23
CA SER A 110 11.68 15.15 -6.79
C SER A 110 11.33 16.25 -7.81
N GLY A 111 10.52 17.25 -7.45
CA GLY A 111 10.00 18.27 -8.40
C GLY A 111 8.74 19.00 -7.95
N GLU A 112 8.20 19.95 -8.72
CA GLU A 112 7.18 20.93 -8.27
C GLU A 112 5.70 20.54 -8.53
N CYS A 113 5.37 19.26 -8.76
CA CYS A 113 3.96 18.86 -8.90
C CYS A 113 3.31 18.64 -7.52
N GLU A 114 2.95 19.72 -6.83
CA GLU A 114 2.53 19.70 -5.43
C GLU A 114 1.29 18.82 -5.19
N LEU A 115 0.23 18.97 -5.98
CA LEU A 115 -1.01 18.20 -5.78
C LEU A 115 -0.86 16.70 -6.07
N GLY A 116 0.07 16.31 -6.96
CA GLY A 116 0.35 14.91 -7.28
C GLY A 116 1.03 14.15 -6.14
N LYS A 117 1.56 14.87 -5.16
CA LYS A 117 2.30 14.35 -3.99
C LYS A 117 1.52 14.39 -2.70
N ILE A 118 0.36 15.05 -2.69
CA ILE A 118 -0.51 15.12 -1.52
C ILE A 118 -1.45 13.92 -1.55
N TRP A 119 -1.45 13.19 -0.43
CA TRP A 119 -2.28 12.03 -0.22
C TRP A 119 -3.21 12.26 0.96
N SER A 120 -4.51 12.11 0.73
CA SER A 120 -5.51 12.00 1.79
C SER A 120 -5.42 10.59 2.38
N VAL A 121 -5.02 10.52 3.65
CA VAL A 121 -4.94 9.26 4.41
C VAL A 121 -6.12 9.24 5.38
N GLU A 122 -7.00 8.26 5.22
CA GLU A 122 -8.24 8.14 6.00
C GLU A 122 -8.24 6.87 6.84
N ARG A 123 -8.30 7.03 8.16
CA ARG A 123 -8.46 5.92 9.10
C ARG A 123 -9.91 5.45 9.10
N LEU A 124 -10.08 4.16 8.85
CA LEU A 124 -11.34 3.44 8.87
C LEU A 124 -11.69 2.98 10.29
N SER A 125 -12.97 2.62 10.51
CA SER A 125 -13.47 2.15 11.80
C SER A 125 -12.82 0.83 12.27
N ASN A 126 -12.28 0.03 11.35
CA ASN A 126 -11.52 -1.19 11.65
C ASN A 126 -10.04 -0.93 12.01
N GLY A 127 -9.62 0.33 12.09
CA GLY A 127 -8.24 0.72 12.41
C GLY A 127 -7.28 0.71 11.22
N ARG A 128 -7.75 0.32 10.02
CA ARG A 128 -6.96 0.36 8.77
C ARG A 128 -7.10 1.71 8.08
N TYR A 129 -6.36 1.91 7.01
CA TYR A 129 -6.30 3.18 6.28
C TYR A 129 -6.62 3.00 4.81
N THR A 130 -7.22 4.03 4.20
CA THR A 130 -7.18 4.22 2.75
C THR A 130 -6.25 5.38 2.42
N ILE A 131 -5.56 5.30 1.28
CA ILE A 131 -4.60 6.31 0.85
C ILE A 131 -5.05 6.78 -0.54
N LYS A 132 -5.46 8.05 -0.65
CA LYS A 132 -6.09 8.61 -1.85
C LYS A 132 -5.33 9.84 -2.32
N ASN A 133 -4.95 9.89 -3.59
CA ASN A 133 -4.25 11.03 -4.16
C ASN A 133 -5.20 12.23 -4.28
N ALA A 134 -4.74 13.42 -3.87
CA ALA A 134 -5.56 14.62 -3.85
C ALA A 134 -5.91 15.14 -5.26
N ARG A 135 -5.00 14.98 -6.23
CA ARG A 135 -5.16 15.56 -7.58
C ARG A 135 -6.20 14.84 -8.43
N ASN A 136 -6.15 13.52 -8.46
CA ASN A 136 -6.99 12.70 -9.36
C ASN A 136 -8.04 11.87 -8.61
N ALA A 137 -8.08 11.94 -7.28
CA ALA A 137 -9.01 11.21 -6.44
C ALA A 137 -8.92 9.67 -6.60
N MET A 138 -7.78 9.15 -7.03
CA MET A 138 -7.52 7.70 -7.12
C MET A 138 -6.86 7.19 -5.84
N PHE A 139 -7.13 5.93 -5.50
CA PHE A 139 -6.58 5.26 -4.34
C PHE A 139 -5.30 4.51 -4.68
N ALA A 140 -4.33 4.52 -3.78
CA ALA A 140 -3.19 3.61 -3.85
C ALA A 140 -3.68 2.17 -3.66
N SER A 141 -3.26 1.30 -4.58
CA SER A 141 -3.81 -0.04 -4.77
C SER A 141 -2.72 -1.01 -5.20
N HIS A 142 -3.08 -2.29 -5.26
CA HIS A 142 -2.24 -3.40 -5.70
C HIS A 142 -3.10 -4.50 -6.31
N GLU A 143 -2.47 -5.49 -6.94
CA GLU A 143 -3.17 -6.67 -7.48
C GLU A 143 -3.80 -7.54 -6.39
N THR A 144 -4.82 -8.34 -6.72
CA THR A 144 -5.62 -9.16 -5.77
C THR A 144 -4.84 -10.21 -4.98
N CYS A 145 -3.66 -10.60 -5.47
CA CYS A 145 -2.78 -11.55 -4.79
C CYS A 145 -1.35 -10.99 -4.86
N PRO A 146 -1.04 -9.95 -4.05
CA PRO A 146 0.25 -9.30 -4.13
C PRO A 146 1.37 -10.26 -3.74
N LYS A 147 2.49 -10.13 -4.42
CA LYS A 147 3.75 -10.82 -4.16
C LYS A 147 4.86 -9.79 -4.02
N GLU A 148 6.02 -10.26 -3.60
CA GLU A 148 7.19 -9.40 -3.57
C GLU A 148 7.48 -8.82 -4.97
N GLU A 149 7.87 -7.55 -5.00
CA GLU A 149 8.04 -6.70 -6.18
C GLU A 149 6.75 -6.36 -6.96
N SER A 150 5.55 -6.71 -6.44
CA SER A 150 4.29 -6.25 -7.03
C SER A 150 4.20 -4.72 -6.97
N THR A 151 3.85 -4.09 -8.08
CA THR A 151 3.77 -2.62 -8.17
C THR A 151 2.57 -2.08 -7.39
N VAL A 152 2.80 -0.95 -6.69
CA VAL A 152 1.72 -0.14 -6.13
C VAL A 152 1.31 0.91 -7.18
N TYR A 153 0.03 0.93 -7.52
CA TYR A 153 -0.52 1.79 -8.57
C TYR A 153 -1.80 2.47 -8.10
N ALA A 154 -2.25 3.50 -8.81
CA ALA A 154 -3.50 4.16 -8.52
C ALA A 154 -4.69 3.46 -9.21
N ASN A 155 -5.75 3.25 -8.44
CA ASN A 155 -7.00 2.64 -8.90
C ASN A 155 -8.22 3.40 -8.35
N LYS A 156 -9.37 3.25 -8.99
CA LYS A 156 -10.65 3.76 -8.47
C LYS A 156 -11.13 2.97 -7.25
N ASP A 157 -10.79 1.69 -7.20
CA ASP A 157 -11.14 0.81 -6.10
C ASP A 157 -10.14 0.98 -4.95
N ALA A 158 -10.67 1.31 -3.77
CA ALA A 158 -9.86 1.50 -2.57
C ALA A 158 -9.33 0.15 -2.05
N LYS A 159 -8.03 0.10 -1.76
CA LYS A 159 -7.41 -0.94 -0.94
C LYS A 159 -7.17 -0.41 0.46
N GLU A 160 -7.31 -1.30 1.44
CA GLU A 160 -7.00 -1.01 2.83
C GLU A 160 -5.51 -1.25 3.08
N TRP A 161 -4.92 -0.42 3.93
CA TRP A 161 -3.51 -0.47 4.31
C TRP A 161 -3.39 -0.45 5.83
N ILE A 162 -2.33 -1.04 6.34
CA ILE A 162 -1.92 -0.92 7.74
C ILE A 162 -0.78 0.09 7.80
N ILE A 163 -0.86 1.08 8.69
CA ILE A 163 0.21 2.05 8.89
C ILE A 163 0.67 1.93 10.34
N GLU A 164 1.93 1.55 10.52
CA GLU A 164 2.53 1.27 11.81
C GLU A 164 3.80 2.10 11.98
N GLU A 165 3.93 2.78 13.12
CA GLU A 165 5.19 3.45 13.46
C GLU A 165 6.29 2.40 13.72
N SER A 166 7.45 2.62 13.13
CA SER A 166 8.64 1.81 13.30
C SER A 166 9.33 2.08 14.65
N THR A 167 10.39 1.35 14.96
CA THR A 167 11.25 1.65 16.12
C THR A 167 12.00 2.98 16.01
N SER A 168 12.10 3.52 14.79
CA SER A 168 12.63 4.86 14.55
C SER A 168 11.50 5.88 14.58
N THR A 169 11.59 6.85 15.48
CA THR A 169 10.61 7.94 15.61
C THR A 169 10.36 8.63 14.27
N ASP A 170 9.10 8.96 14.00
CA ASP A 170 8.61 9.62 12.78
C ASP A 170 8.83 8.82 11.47
N GLN A 171 9.01 7.50 11.57
CA GLN A 171 9.09 6.62 10.41
C GLN A 171 8.07 5.50 10.55
N HIS A 172 7.41 5.17 9.46
CA HIS A 172 6.28 4.27 9.43
C HIS A 172 6.46 3.24 8.33
N PHE A 173 5.91 2.06 8.57
CA PHE A 173 5.64 1.07 7.55
C PHE A 173 4.25 1.29 6.97
N ILE A 174 4.12 1.14 5.66
CA ILE A 174 2.81 1.06 4.99
C ILE A 174 2.68 -0.37 4.48
N LYS A 175 1.85 -1.17 5.16
CA LYS A 175 1.77 -2.62 5.01
C LYS A 175 0.48 -3.04 4.29
N CYS A 176 0.61 -4.02 3.40
CA CYS A 176 -0.51 -4.66 2.73
C CYS A 176 -1.34 -5.48 3.73
N THR A 177 -2.67 -5.44 3.62
CA THR A 177 -3.55 -6.24 4.49
C THR A 177 -3.62 -7.72 4.11
N GLU A 178 -3.31 -8.03 2.85
CA GLU A 178 -3.46 -9.37 2.26
C GLU A 178 -2.17 -10.21 2.34
N ALA A 179 -1.02 -9.56 2.54
CA ALA A 179 0.29 -10.19 2.60
C ALA A 179 1.23 -9.45 3.57
N ASP A 180 2.25 -10.14 4.07
CA ASP A 180 3.28 -9.56 4.94
C ASP A 180 4.32 -8.76 4.12
N LEU A 181 3.83 -7.77 3.38
CA LEU A 181 4.60 -6.95 2.46
C LEU A 181 4.38 -5.45 2.72
N TYR A 182 5.42 -4.68 2.46
CA TYR A 182 5.50 -3.25 2.76
C TYR A 182 5.67 -2.44 1.49
N TRP A 183 5.18 -1.21 1.46
CA TRP A 183 5.59 -0.26 0.43
C TRP A 183 7.09 -0.05 0.53
N GLY A 184 7.80 -0.30 -0.56
CA GLY A 184 9.21 -0.05 -0.71
C GLY A 184 9.50 0.74 -1.98
N LEU A 185 10.44 1.68 -1.91
CA LEU A 185 10.89 2.39 -3.10
C LEU A 185 11.98 1.57 -3.81
N GLU A 186 11.68 1.09 -5.02
CA GLU A 186 12.66 0.48 -5.89
C GLU A 186 13.26 1.55 -6.82
N VAL A 187 14.59 1.68 -6.76
CA VAL A 187 15.35 2.63 -7.56
C VAL A 187 16.15 1.85 -8.59
N SER A 188 15.70 1.92 -9.84
CA SER A 188 16.37 1.32 -10.99
C SER A 188 16.89 2.41 -11.93
N VAL A 189 17.68 2.01 -12.94
CA VAL A 189 18.28 2.96 -13.90
C VAL A 189 17.17 3.70 -14.66
N GLY A 190 16.94 4.95 -14.27
CA GLY A 190 15.97 5.84 -14.91
C GLY A 190 14.52 5.69 -14.45
N LYS A 191 14.21 4.84 -13.45
CA LYS A 191 12.84 4.68 -12.92
C LYS A 191 12.85 4.47 -11.41
N LYS A 192 12.00 5.23 -10.71
CA LYS A 192 11.72 5.08 -9.27
C LYS A 192 10.28 4.64 -9.11
N VAL A 193 10.05 3.44 -8.59
CA VAL A 193 8.70 2.86 -8.48
C VAL A 193 8.45 2.40 -7.07
N ILE A 194 7.23 2.60 -6.57
CA ILE A 194 6.80 2.00 -5.31
C ILE A 194 6.30 0.58 -5.58
N VAL A 195 6.94 -0.39 -4.95
CA VAL A 195 6.62 -1.81 -5.05
C VAL A 195 6.39 -2.40 -3.65
N LEU A 196 5.78 -3.57 -3.59
CA LEU A 196 5.59 -4.31 -2.35
C LEU A 196 6.83 -5.16 -2.07
N ARG A 197 7.42 -5.04 -0.87
CA ARG A 197 8.69 -5.69 -0.50
C ARG A 197 8.58 -6.42 0.82
N SER A 198 9.44 -7.43 1.00
CA SER A 198 9.67 -8.03 2.31
C SER A 198 10.71 -7.26 3.11
N GLY A 199 10.76 -7.50 4.43
CA GLY A 199 11.83 -7.02 5.31
C GLY A 199 11.56 -5.68 5.99
N GLU A 200 11.20 -5.72 7.27
CA GLU A 200 10.99 -4.54 8.12
C GLU A 200 12.28 -3.73 8.36
N ASN A 201 13.45 -4.34 8.18
CA ASN A 201 14.73 -3.67 8.43
C ASN A 201 15.29 -2.89 7.23
N ASP A 202 14.62 -2.93 6.06
CA ASP A 202 15.04 -2.17 4.88
C ASP A 202 14.55 -0.71 5.00
N LYS A 203 15.47 0.25 4.96
CA LYS A 203 15.14 1.68 5.05
C LYS A 203 14.34 2.17 3.84
N ARG A 204 14.38 1.46 2.72
CA ARG A 204 13.53 1.73 1.55
C ARG A 204 12.06 1.42 1.82
N ASN A 205 11.76 0.62 2.85
CA ASN A 205 10.39 0.29 3.27
C ASN A 205 9.84 1.24 4.34
N LEU A 206 10.65 2.20 4.79
CA LEU A 206 10.28 3.19 5.79
C LEU A 206 9.86 4.51 5.14
N TRP A 207 8.78 5.09 5.65
CA TRP A 207 8.18 6.31 5.13
C TRP A 207 7.93 7.31 6.24
N ARG A 208 8.14 8.58 5.95
CA ARG A 208 7.76 9.71 6.80
C ARG A 208 6.48 10.31 6.28
N LEU A 209 5.47 10.44 7.13
CA LEU A 209 4.20 11.07 6.79
C LEU A 209 4.17 12.45 7.41
N THR A 210 4.34 13.49 6.59
CA THR A 210 4.31 14.88 7.04
C THR A 210 2.97 15.50 6.68
N GLN A 211 2.27 16.10 7.64
CA GLN A 211 0.97 16.70 7.38
C GLN A 211 1.10 17.83 6.35
N ALA A 212 0.25 17.81 5.32
CA ALA A 212 0.22 18.80 4.26
C ALA A 212 -0.82 19.89 4.61
N ASN A 213 -0.39 21.15 4.59
CA ASN A 213 -1.30 22.29 4.65
C ASN A 213 -1.82 22.61 3.24
N ILE A 214 -3.01 22.09 2.91
CA ILE A 214 -3.63 22.32 1.60
C ILE A 214 -3.88 23.82 1.35
N SER A 215 -4.11 24.60 2.40
CA SER A 215 -4.31 26.05 2.32
C SER A 215 -3.12 26.79 1.70
N ASP A 216 -1.90 26.32 1.96
CA ASP A 216 -0.68 26.96 1.43
C ASP A 216 -0.48 26.61 -0.05
N THR A 217 -0.96 25.44 -0.49
CA THR A 217 -0.82 24.93 -1.87
C THR A 217 -1.80 25.60 -2.84
N LEU A 218 -2.96 26.04 -2.39
CA LEU A 218 -3.98 26.67 -3.27
C LEU A 218 -3.66 28.13 -3.62
N GLU A 219 -2.76 28.80 -2.90
CA GLU A 219 -2.31 30.17 -3.19
C GLU A 219 -1.16 30.21 -4.23
N ALA A 220 -0.55 29.06 -4.55
CA ALA A 220 0.59 28.95 -5.46
C ALA A 220 0.22 28.59 -6.91
N ILE A 221 -1.07 28.38 -7.21
CA ILE A 221 -1.61 28.02 -8.54
C ILE A 221 -2.34 29.21 -9.15
#